data_AF-A0A838IJN8-F1
#
_entry.id   AF-A0A838IJN8-F1
#
_cell.length_a   1.000
_cell.length_b   1.000
_cell.length_c   1.000
_cell.angle_alpha   90.00
_cell.angle_beta   90.00
_cell.angle_gamma   90.00
#
_symmetry.space_group_name_H-M   'P 1'
#
loop_
_entity.id
_entity.type
_entity.pdbx_description
1 polymer ?
#
loop_
_entity_poly.entity_id
_entity_poly.type
_entity_poly.pdbx_seq_one_letter_code
_entity_poly.pdbx_strand_id
1 'polypeptide(L)'
;MEPRCRAGLEEACTCDDGAIGSRSCRTSGTMGTCSCEDDNNDSDTGANNTNNTNNTNNNNTNNTSGDTGSNDTGGGGDDTSHTTDDTGGGEDDTGVIEPGEYALGSIVLTARTGGDLVSATASAFFVPDASAAAAPSCALQIGGCWLSQYPDCPDGCEANEYCAFTAGCAGQCKRACDLSCANDEECYFPVANNPACRKTESFNAGNLNFTGTTEPLTLSPPYSFSNAGGGSLFTDASTITVRANGSTAAGFAGFEQSFTTTKHLQSSPSNVAIGLGTIFGEGPVEFNWEAGSDSVTLTAIVTSKLGRVGVLSCSANDASGGFSLPRSTIDAAIDDEELASLSFHLTRTRTETRSGLVTRGTLNNATVQPVGRLHLTSSSTESGTFLSCILGEDLCGDTCADLTTSRSHCGECSNNCVRGDNCGESKCFGPGACTSCRDDVTGRSGADCTSANQTCNNDPACTTYRTCLAACTTNICRSVCGNTAGPTAIQRYQAVETCVCKPTNCGHQCEC
;
A
#
# COMPACT_ATOMS: atom_id res chain seq x y z
N MET A 1 -9.16 16.69 -13.89
CA MET A 1 -7.71 16.46 -13.67
C MET A 1 -7.12 17.75 -13.13
N GLU A 2 -6.37 17.70 -12.04
CA GLU A 2 -5.68 18.88 -11.51
C GLU A 2 -4.40 19.15 -12.32
N PRO A 3 -4.09 20.42 -12.67
CA PRO A 3 -2.85 20.74 -13.39
C PRO A 3 -1.63 20.52 -12.48
N ARG A 4 -0.58 19.90 -13.01
CA ARG A 4 0.67 19.65 -12.29
C ARG A 4 1.84 20.38 -12.95
N CYS A 5 2.35 21.40 -12.28
CA CYS A 5 3.62 22.06 -12.62
C CYS A 5 4.79 21.04 -12.43
N ARG A 6 5.63 20.81 -13.44
CA ARG A 6 6.73 19.81 -13.42
C ARG A 6 8.10 20.50 -13.56
N ALA A 7 9.08 20.10 -12.75
CA ALA A 7 10.44 20.64 -12.80
C ALA A 7 11.32 19.84 -13.78
N GLY A 8 11.97 20.54 -14.71
CA GLY A 8 13.01 19.99 -15.60
C GLY A 8 14.42 20.07 -15.00
N LEU A 9 15.38 19.36 -15.60
CA LEU A 9 16.79 19.33 -15.17
C LEU A 9 17.61 20.57 -15.60
N GLU A 10 16.99 21.49 -16.34
CA GLU A 10 17.51 22.84 -16.62
C GLU A 10 16.38 23.85 -16.30
N GLU A 11 16.74 25.08 -15.92
CA GLU A 11 15.91 26.05 -15.15
C GLU A 11 14.62 26.59 -15.85
N ALA A 12 13.69 25.71 -16.23
CA ALA A 12 12.40 26.07 -16.81
C ALA A 12 11.24 25.26 -16.18
N CYS A 13 10.31 25.95 -15.51
CA CYS A 13 9.00 25.39 -15.16
C CYS A 13 8.11 25.38 -16.41
N THR A 14 7.55 24.23 -16.78
CA THR A 14 6.54 24.14 -17.84
C THR A 14 5.16 23.78 -17.29
N CYS A 15 4.15 24.37 -17.91
CA CYS A 15 2.73 24.23 -17.62
C CYS A 15 2.13 23.35 -18.76
N ASP A 16 1.48 22.22 -18.43
CA ASP A 16 1.04 21.21 -19.43
C ASP A 16 -0.43 21.46 -19.82
N ASP A 17 -0.66 22.09 -20.98
CA ASP A 17 -1.97 22.66 -21.34
C ASP A 17 -2.92 21.67 -22.03
N GLY A 18 -3.85 21.14 -21.24
CA GLY A 18 -5.00 20.34 -21.69
C GLY A 18 -6.29 21.14 -21.95
N ALA A 19 -6.26 22.49 -21.99
CA ALA A 19 -7.40 23.34 -22.35
C ALA A 19 -6.97 24.76 -22.76
N ILE A 20 -7.86 25.49 -23.44
CA ILE A 20 -7.60 26.79 -24.06
C ILE A 20 -7.43 27.90 -23.02
N GLY A 21 -6.21 28.40 -22.84
CA GLY A 21 -5.92 29.66 -22.11
C GLY A 21 -4.45 29.75 -21.70
N SER A 22 -3.75 30.80 -22.12
CA SER A 22 -2.31 30.98 -21.84
C SER A 22 -2.06 31.33 -20.37
N ARG A 23 -1.41 30.43 -19.62
CA ARG A 23 -0.99 30.62 -18.21
C ARG A 23 0.52 30.87 -18.10
N SER A 24 0.94 31.61 -17.07
CA SER A 24 2.35 31.91 -16.81
C SER A 24 2.89 31.17 -15.59
N CYS A 25 3.80 30.22 -15.81
CA CYS A 25 4.53 29.51 -14.75
C CYS A 25 5.56 30.49 -14.07
N ARG A 26 5.51 30.68 -12.74
CA ARG A 26 6.46 31.54 -11.96
C ARG A 26 7.26 30.75 -10.91
N THR A 27 8.51 31.18 -10.71
CA THR A 27 9.40 30.74 -9.62
C THR A 27 9.37 31.74 -8.47
N SER A 28 9.23 31.26 -7.22
CA SER A 28 9.23 32.12 -6.03
C SER A 28 10.18 31.57 -4.96
N GLY A 29 11.10 32.41 -4.51
CA GLY A 29 11.97 32.14 -3.35
C GLY A 29 13.16 31.21 -3.61
N THR A 30 14.03 31.12 -2.60
CA THR A 30 15.32 30.40 -2.61
C THR A 30 15.21 28.87 -2.47
N MET A 31 14.02 28.30 -2.63
CA MET A 31 13.79 26.86 -2.76
C MET A 31 12.77 26.64 -3.88
N GLY A 32 13.23 26.11 -5.00
CA GLY A 32 12.52 26.12 -6.28
C GLY A 32 11.19 25.37 -6.25
N THR A 33 10.11 26.12 -6.03
CA THR A 33 8.72 25.64 -6.18
C THR A 33 8.10 26.33 -7.40
N CYS A 34 7.60 25.53 -8.34
CA CYS A 34 6.86 26.01 -9.51
C CYS A 34 5.37 26.10 -9.15
N SER A 35 4.75 27.26 -9.34
CA SER A 35 3.29 27.42 -9.23
C SER A 35 2.68 27.86 -10.57
N CYS A 36 1.44 27.43 -10.77
CA CYS A 36 0.66 27.56 -12.00
C CYS A 36 -0.54 28.50 -11.68
N GLU A 37 -0.41 29.82 -11.88
CA GLU A 37 -1.45 30.82 -11.54
C GLU A 37 -2.39 31.16 -12.72
N ASP A 38 -3.63 31.56 -12.41
CA ASP A 38 -4.63 32.04 -13.38
C ASP A 38 -4.58 33.58 -13.50
N ASP A 39 -4.25 34.11 -14.68
CA ASP A 39 -4.21 35.54 -14.99
C ASP A 39 -5.62 36.17 -15.16
N ASN A 40 -6.47 36.08 -14.13
CA ASN A 40 -7.78 36.76 -14.07
C ASN A 40 -7.69 38.10 -13.32
N ASN A 41 -7.18 39.12 -14.01
CA ASN A 41 -7.21 40.50 -13.55
C ASN A 41 -8.48 41.21 -14.06
N ASP A 42 -9.62 40.97 -13.40
CA ASP A 42 -10.85 41.74 -13.63
C ASP A 42 -11.05 42.75 -12.48
N SER A 43 -10.77 44.02 -12.78
CA SER A 43 -10.89 45.13 -11.85
C SER A 43 -12.09 46.00 -12.24
N ASP A 44 -13.24 45.76 -11.61
CA ASP A 44 -14.33 46.75 -11.63
C ASP A 44 -15.00 46.94 -10.27
N THR A 45 -15.80 47.97 -10.18
CA THR A 45 -15.79 48.92 -9.06
C THR A 45 -17.08 48.89 -8.23
N GLY A 46 -16.93 49.17 -6.93
CA GLY A 46 -17.97 48.89 -5.94
C GLY A 46 -19.17 49.83 -5.91
N ALA A 47 -20.18 49.45 -5.11
CA ALA A 47 -21.09 50.38 -4.44
C ALA A 47 -21.85 49.73 -3.26
N ASN A 48 -21.33 49.94 -2.05
CA ASN A 48 -22.05 50.53 -0.92
C ASN A 48 -23.61 50.45 -0.90
N ASN A 49 -24.18 49.72 0.07
CA ASN A 49 -25.36 50.25 0.80
C ASN A 49 -25.47 49.67 2.24
N THR A 50 -26.10 50.44 3.12
CA THR A 50 -26.12 50.26 4.58
C THR A 50 -27.56 50.34 5.12
N ASN A 51 -27.83 49.74 6.28
CA ASN A 51 -29.10 49.78 7.04
C ASN A 51 -30.27 48.96 6.39
N ASN A 52 -31.32 48.53 7.11
CA ASN A 52 -31.76 48.90 8.45
C ASN A 52 -32.46 47.74 9.20
N THR A 53 -32.73 47.99 10.48
CA THR A 53 -33.34 47.16 11.53
C THR A 53 -34.86 46.90 11.40
N ASN A 54 -35.33 45.94 12.21
CA ASN A 54 -36.68 45.79 12.81
C ASN A 54 -37.91 45.53 11.89
N ASN A 55 -38.65 44.45 12.18
CA ASN A 55 -39.92 44.60 12.91
C ASN A 55 -40.38 43.31 13.64
N THR A 56 -41.32 43.47 14.58
CA THR A 56 -41.84 42.49 15.54
C THR A 56 -43.34 42.20 15.32
N ASN A 57 -43.85 41.17 16.01
CA ASN A 57 -45.27 40.94 16.40
C ASN A 57 -46.34 40.61 15.33
N ASN A 58 -46.95 39.40 15.45
CA ASN A 58 -48.29 39.18 16.04
C ASN A 58 -48.57 37.65 16.12
N ASN A 59 -48.97 37.04 17.24
CA ASN A 59 -50.33 37.00 17.87
C ASN A 59 -51.46 36.78 16.83
N ASN A 60 -52.38 35.81 16.94
CA ASN A 60 -53.20 35.52 18.13
C ASN A 60 -54.04 34.21 18.00
N THR A 61 -54.02 33.37 19.05
CA THR A 61 -55.12 32.55 19.66
C THR A 61 -56.32 31.95 18.88
N ASN A 62 -56.63 30.67 19.18
CA ASN A 62 -57.78 30.18 20.02
C ASN A 62 -58.83 29.15 19.46
N ASN A 63 -59.14 28.17 20.34
CA ASN A 63 -60.42 27.43 20.54
C ASN A 63 -60.99 26.53 19.41
N THR A 64 -61.74 25.43 19.65
CA THR A 64 -62.26 24.69 20.84
C THR A 64 -62.65 23.27 20.37
N SER A 65 -62.36 22.16 21.06
CA SER A 65 -63.17 21.45 22.10
C SER A 65 -64.39 20.61 21.65
N GLY A 66 -64.62 19.45 22.31
CA GLY A 66 -65.69 18.45 22.12
C GLY A 66 -65.15 17.11 21.58
N ASP A 67 -65.03 15.97 22.30
CA ASP A 67 -65.63 15.37 23.52
C ASP A 67 -66.89 14.48 23.33
N THR A 68 -66.96 13.37 24.09
CA THR A 68 -67.96 12.26 24.14
C THR A 68 -67.99 11.32 22.90
N GLY A 69 -68.25 9.99 22.96
CA GLY A 69 -68.51 9.00 24.03
C GLY A 69 -69.51 7.90 23.52
N SER A 70 -69.60 6.64 23.98
CA SER A 70 -68.77 5.75 24.84
C SER A 70 -69.31 4.29 24.77
N ASN A 71 -68.56 3.28 25.24
CA ASN A 71 -69.00 1.88 25.57
C ASN A 71 -69.45 0.97 24.39
N ASP A 72 -69.53 -0.38 24.46
CA ASP A 72 -69.33 -1.37 25.56
C ASP A 72 -69.04 -2.81 25.06
N THR A 73 -68.57 -3.72 25.94
CA THR A 73 -68.60 -5.23 25.90
C THR A 73 -67.97 -6.00 24.71
N GLY A 74 -67.46 -7.25 24.83
CA GLY A 74 -67.24 -8.16 25.97
C GLY A 74 -66.99 -9.63 25.53
N GLY A 75 -66.27 -10.43 26.35
CA GLY A 75 -65.91 -11.87 26.11
C GLY A 75 -64.48 -12.07 25.58
N GLY A 76 -63.62 -13.00 26.04
CA GLY A 76 -63.79 -14.19 26.89
C GLY A 76 -64.12 -15.44 26.06
N GLY A 77 -63.31 -16.50 26.00
CA GLY A 77 -61.96 -16.78 26.52
C GLY A 77 -61.51 -18.18 26.02
N ASP A 78 -60.29 -18.63 26.32
CA ASP A 78 -59.97 -20.04 26.69
C ASP A 78 -58.45 -20.30 26.81
N ASP A 79 -58.08 -21.08 27.83
CA ASP A 79 -56.76 -21.64 28.07
C ASP A 79 -56.47 -22.86 27.17
N THR A 80 -55.29 -22.91 26.55
CA THR A 80 -54.57 -24.19 26.40
C THR A 80 -53.05 -24.00 26.47
N SER A 81 -52.54 -24.15 27.69
CA SER A 81 -51.26 -24.79 28.02
C SER A 81 -50.57 -25.51 26.85
N HIS A 82 -49.41 -25.01 26.40
CA HIS A 82 -48.41 -25.86 25.76
C HIS A 82 -47.06 -25.74 26.48
N THR A 83 -46.46 -26.90 26.74
CA THR A 83 -45.36 -27.08 27.68
C THR A 83 -44.02 -26.69 27.09
N THR A 84 -43.19 -26.08 27.94
CA THR A 84 -41.76 -25.89 27.69
C THR A 84 -41.05 -27.23 27.63
N ASP A 85 -40.53 -27.58 26.46
CA ASP A 85 -39.29 -28.36 26.28
C ASP A 85 -38.96 -28.32 24.79
N ASP A 86 -37.97 -27.51 24.41
CA ASP A 86 -37.06 -27.95 23.34
C ASP A 86 -35.66 -27.40 23.54
N THR A 87 -34.68 -28.22 23.18
CA THR A 87 -33.28 -28.06 23.61
C THR A 87 -32.54 -27.00 22.80
N GLY A 88 -31.75 -26.17 23.48
CA GLY A 88 -30.82 -25.25 22.83
C GLY A 88 -29.72 -25.99 22.08
N GLY A 89 -29.94 -26.27 20.79
CA GLY A 89 -28.89 -26.55 19.83
C GLY A 89 -28.24 -25.24 19.40
N GLY A 90 -26.94 -25.09 19.64
CA GLY A 90 -26.16 -24.05 18.99
C GLY A 90 -26.03 -24.41 17.51
N GLU A 91 -26.76 -23.71 16.65
CA GLU A 91 -26.55 -23.79 15.22
C GLU A 91 -25.24 -23.08 14.90
N ASP A 92 -24.20 -23.85 14.57
CA ASP A 92 -22.96 -23.32 14.01
C ASP A 92 -23.29 -22.71 12.64
N ASP A 93 -23.48 -21.38 12.64
CA ASP A 93 -23.76 -20.54 11.48
C ASP A 93 -22.58 -20.52 10.51
N THR A 94 -22.43 -21.63 9.80
CA THR A 94 -21.43 -21.86 8.75
C THR A 94 -21.81 -21.14 7.44
N GLY A 95 -22.80 -20.25 7.48
CA GLY A 95 -22.92 -19.15 6.53
C GLY A 95 -23.09 -19.56 5.07
N VAL A 96 -23.70 -20.72 4.78
CA VAL A 96 -24.11 -21.05 3.42
C VAL A 96 -25.23 -20.08 3.05
N ILE A 97 -24.84 -19.01 2.36
CA ILE A 97 -25.76 -17.99 1.84
C ILE A 97 -26.74 -18.70 0.90
N GLU A 98 -27.94 -19.00 1.38
CA GLU A 98 -28.99 -19.50 0.51
C GLU A 98 -29.22 -18.46 -0.60
N PRO A 99 -29.11 -18.87 -1.89
CA PRO A 99 -29.31 -17.98 -3.02
C PRO A 99 -30.79 -17.65 -3.12
N GLY A 100 -31.15 -16.50 -2.55
CA GLY A 100 -32.48 -15.92 -2.60
C GLY A 100 -32.40 -14.45 -2.97
N GLU A 101 -33.51 -13.90 -3.45
CA GLU A 101 -33.61 -12.47 -3.71
C GLU A 101 -33.83 -11.72 -2.38
N TYR A 102 -32.96 -10.77 -2.07
CA TYR A 102 -33.05 -9.93 -0.87
C TYR A 102 -32.44 -8.55 -1.11
N ALA A 103 -32.89 -7.55 -0.37
CA ALA A 103 -32.23 -6.25 -0.35
C ALA A 103 -31.00 -6.34 0.55
N LEU A 104 -29.89 -5.71 0.18
CA LEU A 104 -28.66 -5.75 0.97
C LEU A 104 -28.29 -4.34 1.45
N GLY A 105 -28.25 -4.18 2.78
CA GLY A 105 -27.49 -3.11 3.42
C GLY A 105 -26.08 -3.60 3.74
N SER A 106 -25.09 -2.75 3.52
CA SER A 106 -23.71 -2.98 3.93
C SER A 106 -23.23 -1.77 4.70
N ILE A 107 -22.67 -1.99 5.88
CA ILE A 107 -22.12 -0.96 6.75
C ILE A 107 -20.69 -1.37 7.06
N VAL A 108 -19.74 -0.48 6.78
CA VAL A 108 -18.31 -0.75 6.93
C VAL A 108 -17.71 0.28 7.87
N LEU A 109 -17.10 -0.21 8.96
CA LEU A 109 -16.22 0.57 9.83
C LEU A 109 -14.78 0.14 9.58
N THR A 110 -13.90 1.08 9.28
CA THR A 110 -12.49 0.79 8.98
C THR A 110 -11.61 1.59 9.93
N ALA A 111 -10.66 0.91 10.56
CA ALA A 111 -9.51 1.52 11.22
C ALA A 111 -8.26 1.17 10.41
N ARG A 112 -7.45 2.17 10.05
CA ARG A 112 -6.19 1.98 9.33
C ARG A 112 -5.04 2.58 10.11
N THR A 113 -4.01 1.77 10.31
CA THR A 113 -2.72 2.11 10.93
C THR A 113 -1.63 2.01 9.88
N GLY A 114 -0.85 3.09 9.68
CA GLY A 114 0.21 3.12 8.67
C GLY A 114 1.25 4.18 9.00
N GLY A 115 2.43 3.75 9.43
CA GLY A 115 3.41 4.64 10.06
C GLY A 115 2.79 5.33 11.29
N ASP A 116 3.02 6.64 11.42
CA ASP A 116 2.46 7.46 12.51
C ASP A 116 0.98 7.84 12.31
N LEU A 117 0.36 7.48 11.19
CA LEU A 117 -1.01 7.88 10.87
C LEU A 117 -2.01 6.78 11.23
N VAL A 118 -2.90 7.12 12.15
CA VAL A 118 -4.18 6.45 12.35
C VAL A 118 -5.24 7.23 11.57
N SER A 119 -6.08 6.50 10.84
CA SER A 119 -7.26 7.05 10.18
C SER A 119 -8.42 6.09 10.33
N ALA A 120 -9.63 6.63 10.43
CA ALA A 120 -10.82 5.81 10.55
C ALA A 120 -11.92 6.32 9.61
N THR A 121 -12.63 5.40 8.98
CA THR A 121 -13.75 5.70 8.09
C THR A 121 -14.97 4.87 8.46
N ALA A 122 -16.15 5.44 8.24
CA ALA A 122 -17.41 4.73 8.28
C ALA A 122 -18.17 5.00 7.00
N SER A 123 -18.72 3.96 6.39
CA SER A 123 -19.58 4.10 5.22
C SER A 123 -20.75 3.13 5.29
N ALA A 124 -21.81 3.45 4.56
CA ALA A 124 -22.89 2.51 4.33
C ALA A 124 -23.41 2.62 2.90
N PHE A 125 -23.85 1.51 2.34
CA PHE A 125 -24.57 1.47 1.08
C PHE A 125 -25.71 0.47 1.17
N PHE A 126 -26.76 0.72 0.39
CA PHE A 126 -27.95 -0.13 0.37
C PHE A 126 -28.32 -0.38 -1.09
N VAL A 127 -28.49 -1.65 -1.47
CA VAL A 127 -29.00 -2.06 -2.78
C VAL A 127 -30.37 -2.74 -2.62
N PRO A 128 -31.35 -2.42 -3.48
CA PRO A 128 -32.72 -2.91 -3.36
C PRO A 128 -32.87 -4.40 -3.69
N ASP A 129 -31.92 -4.94 -4.46
CA ASP A 129 -31.80 -6.35 -4.81
C ASP A 129 -30.32 -6.74 -4.90
N ALA A 130 -29.89 -7.70 -4.09
CA ALA A 130 -28.52 -8.19 -4.03
C ALA A 130 -28.13 -9.07 -5.22
N SER A 131 -29.09 -9.65 -5.95
CA SER A 131 -28.80 -10.46 -7.15
C SER A 131 -28.11 -9.63 -8.24
N ALA A 132 -28.43 -8.33 -8.32
CA ALA A 132 -27.81 -7.37 -9.23
C ALA A 132 -26.41 -6.92 -8.78
N ALA A 133 -26.04 -7.12 -7.51
CA ALA A 133 -24.74 -6.71 -6.96
C ALA A 133 -23.63 -7.77 -7.17
N ALA A 134 -24.00 -9.01 -7.48
CA ALA A 134 -23.07 -10.11 -7.74
C ALA A 134 -22.49 -10.06 -9.18
N ALA A 135 -21.78 -8.99 -9.52
CA ALA A 135 -20.96 -8.97 -10.72
C ALA A 135 -19.82 -9.99 -10.59
N PRO A 136 -19.60 -10.90 -11.57
CA PRO A 136 -18.52 -11.86 -11.50
C PRO A 136 -17.16 -11.13 -11.56
N SER A 137 -16.34 -11.32 -10.54
CA SER A 137 -14.94 -10.90 -10.54
C SER A 137 -14.06 -11.97 -11.19
N CYS A 138 -13.06 -11.53 -11.94
CA CYS A 138 -12.16 -12.40 -12.68
C CYS A 138 -10.78 -12.40 -12.05
N ALA A 139 -10.44 -13.51 -11.39
CA ALA A 139 -9.18 -13.68 -10.69
C ALA A 139 -8.63 -15.09 -10.91
N LEU A 140 -7.31 -15.20 -10.99
CA LEU A 140 -6.59 -16.47 -11.14
C LEU A 140 -6.02 -16.89 -9.77
N GLN A 141 -6.21 -18.14 -9.36
CA GLN A 141 -5.67 -18.63 -8.09
C GLN A 141 -4.27 -19.24 -8.27
N ILE A 142 -3.27 -18.70 -7.56
CA ILE A 142 -1.87 -19.17 -7.55
C ILE A 142 -1.39 -19.21 -6.09
N GLY A 143 -0.91 -20.37 -5.63
CA GLY A 143 -0.32 -20.51 -4.29
C GLY A 143 -1.26 -20.18 -3.11
N GLY A 144 -2.58 -20.26 -3.32
CA GLY A 144 -3.60 -19.84 -2.35
C GLY A 144 -4.00 -18.37 -2.43
N CYS A 145 -3.27 -17.56 -3.21
CA CYS A 145 -3.59 -16.16 -3.50
C CYS A 145 -4.42 -16.03 -4.78
N TRP A 146 -5.25 -15.00 -4.84
CA TRP A 146 -5.95 -14.54 -6.03
C TRP A 146 -5.16 -13.40 -6.69
N LEU A 147 -4.73 -13.63 -7.92
CA LEU A 147 -4.17 -12.60 -8.80
C LEU A 147 -5.36 -11.93 -9.51
N SER A 148 -5.57 -10.63 -9.24
CA SER A 148 -6.57 -9.85 -9.95
C SER A 148 -6.12 -9.67 -11.40
N GLN A 149 -6.90 -10.15 -12.35
CA GLN A 149 -6.62 -9.87 -13.75
C GLN A 149 -7.09 -8.46 -14.10
N TYR A 150 -6.33 -7.75 -14.92
CA TYR A 150 -6.85 -6.60 -15.65
C TYR A 150 -7.57 -7.11 -16.90
N PRO A 151 -8.74 -6.56 -17.27
CA PRO A 151 -9.39 -6.95 -18.50
C PRO A 151 -8.52 -6.47 -19.68
N ASP A 152 -8.01 -7.42 -20.44
CA ASP A 152 -7.28 -7.13 -21.67
C ASP A 152 -8.28 -6.92 -22.82
N CYS A 153 -8.18 -5.76 -23.47
CA CYS A 153 -8.90 -5.41 -24.69
C CYS A 153 -7.82 -5.18 -25.77
N PRO A 154 -7.51 -6.18 -26.62
CA PRO A 154 -6.27 -6.22 -27.41
C PRO A 154 -6.04 -5.02 -28.34
N ASP A 155 -7.10 -4.40 -28.84
CA ASP A 155 -7.05 -3.25 -29.76
C ASP A 155 -7.19 -1.90 -29.03
N GLY A 156 -7.24 -1.90 -27.69
CA GLY A 156 -7.73 -0.79 -26.89
C GLY A 156 -9.25 -0.65 -26.95
N CYS A 157 -9.79 0.40 -26.33
CA CYS A 157 -11.20 0.78 -26.42
C CYS A 157 -11.34 2.19 -27.00
N GLU A 158 -12.49 2.50 -27.60
CA GLU A 158 -12.74 3.84 -28.15
C GLU A 158 -12.78 4.92 -27.04
N ALA A 159 -12.67 6.20 -27.42
CA ALA A 159 -12.54 7.32 -26.47
C ALA A 159 -13.74 7.50 -25.50
N ASN A 160 -14.88 6.87 -25.78
CA ASN A 160 -16.06 6.81 -24.92
C ASN A 160 -16.39 5.38 -24.48
N GLU A 161 -15.41 4.49 -24.44
CA GLU A 161 -15.51 3.12 -23.97
C GLU A 161 -14.48 2.82 -22.87
N TYR A 162 -14.75 1.77 -22.08
CA TYR A 162 -13.83 1.25 -21.07
C TYR A 162 -13.76 -0.26 -21.17
N CYS A 163 -12.58 -0.84 -20.94
CA CYS A 163 -12.41 -2.29 -20.94
C CYS A 163 -13.00 -2.89 -19.64
N ALA A 164 -13.86 -3.88 -19.77
CA ALA A 164 -14.49 -4.55 -18.65
C ALA A 164 -14.63 -6.05 -18.91
N PHE A 165 -14.68 -6.84 -17.84
CA PHE A 165 -14.90 -8.29 -17.98
C PHE A 165 -16.31 -8.62 -18.47
N THR A 166 -16.37 -9.67 -19.28
CA THR A 166 -17.56 -10.46 -19.58
C THR A 166 -17.80 -11.51 -18.48
N ALA A 167 -18.97 -12.15 -18.48
CA ALA A 167 -19.25 -13.27 -17.57
C ALA A 167 -18.31 -14.48 -17.76
N GLY A 168 -17.60 -14.56 -18.90
CA GLY A 168 -16.58 -15.58 -19.18
C GLY A 168 -15.14 -15.10 -18.95
N CYS A 169 -14.93 -13.98 -18.27
CA CYS A 169 -13.63 -13.39 -17.97
C CYS A 169 -12.74 -12.98 -19.17
N ALA A 170 -13.29 -12.96 -20.39
CA ALA A 170 -12.69 -12.20 -21.48
C ALA A 170 -12.93 -10.69 -21.26
N GLY A 171 -11.94 -9.85 -21.59
CA GLY A 171 -12.12 -8.41 -21.67
C GLY A 171 -13.00 -8.02 -22.87
N GLN A 172 -13.83 -7.01 -22.68
CA GLN A 172 -14.69 -6.43 -23.71
C GLN A 172 -14.83 -4.93 -23.46
N CYS A 173 -14.65 -4.13 -24.51
CA CYS A 173 -14.97 -2.71 -24.45
C CYS A 173 -16.48 -2.50 -24.26
N LYS A 174 -16.84 -1.71 -23.25
CA LYS A 174 -18.20 -1.30 -22.95
C LYS A 174 -18.28 0.21 -23.03
N ARG A 175 -19.33 0.72 -23.65
CA ARG A 175 -19.53 2.16 -23.79
C ARG A 175 -19.79 2.81 -22.44
N ALA A 176 -19.03 3.86 -22.14
CA ALA A 176 -19.27 4.74 -21.01
C ALA A 176 -20.53 5.57 -21.26
N CYS A 177 -21.27 5.87 -20.21
CA CYS A 177 -22.46 6.71 -20.32
C CYS A 177 -22.05 8.18 -20.19
N ASP A 178 -21.86 8.84 -21.33
CA ASP A 178 -21.29 10.19 -21.48
C ASP A 178 -22.35 11.30 -21.62
N LEU A 179 -23.65 10.97 -21.52
CA LEU A 179 -24.74 11.93 -21.60
C LEU A 179 -24.77 12.82 -20.34
N SER A 180 -24.71 14.14 -20.54
CA SER A 180 -24.89 15.12 -19.46
C SER A 180 -26.34 15.15 -18.99
N CYS A 181 -26.57 14.71 -17.75
CA CYS A 181 -27.88 14.67 -17.11
C CYS A 181 -28.06 15.79 -16.07
N ALA A 182 -29.28 15.99 -15.55
CA ALA A 182 -29.52 16.94 -14.48
C ALA A 182 -28.88 16.50 -13.15
N ASN A 183 -28.78 17.44 -12.19
CA ASN A 183 -28.16 17.18 -10.87
C ASN A 183 -28.86 16.08 -10.05
N ASP A 184 -30.12 15.77 -10.34
CA ASP A 184 -30.91 14.69 -9.74
C ASP A 184 -31.12 13.51 -10.68
N GLU A 185 -30.24 13.35 -11.68
CA GLU A 185 -30.30 12.30 -12.69
C GLU A 185 -28.95 11.59 -12.88
N GLU A 186 -29.00 10.33 -13.31
CA GLU A 186 -27.84 9.56 -13.76
C GLU A 186 -27.99 9.13 -15.23
N CYS A 187 -26.85 9.03 -15.92
CA CYS A 187 -26.78 8.45 -17.25
C CYS A 187 -26.84 6.92 -17.13
N TYR A 188 -27.75 6.30 -17.89
CA TYR A 188 -27.85 4.84 -18.01
C TYR A 188 -28.19 4.43 -19.45
N PHE A 189 -28.07 3.13 -19.75
CA PHE A 189 -28.43 2.56 -21.05
C PHE A 189 -29.75 1.78 -20.96
N PRO A 190 -30.93 2.39 -21.18
CA PRO A 190 -32.22 1.66 -21.26
C PRO A 190 -32.26 0.66 -22.43
N VAL A 191 -31.49 0.94 -23.47
CA VAL A 191 -31.24 0.04 -24.61
C VAL A 191 -29.74 0.06 -24.86
N ALA A 192 -29.16 -1.08 -25.24
CA ALA A 192 -27.73 -1.20 -25.51
C ALA A 192 -27.26 -0.08 -26.47
N ASN A 193 -26.19 0.62 -26.07
CA ASN A 193 -25.55 1.72 -26.80
C ASN A 193 -26.40 2.99 -27.03
N ASN A 194 -27.60 3.10 -26.45
CA ASN A 194 -28.41 4.33 -26.49
C ASN A 194 -28.54 4.91 -25.06
N PRO A 195 -27.71 5.89 -24.68
CA PRO A 195 -27.73 6.47 -23.34
C PRO A 195 -28.97 7.36 -23.14
N ALA A 196 -29.48 7.37 -21.92
CA ALA A 196 -30.55 8.26 -21.49
C ALA A 196 -30.29 8.73 -20.05
N CYS A 197 -30.93 9.83 -19.66
CA CYS A 197 -30.98 10.28 -18.27
C CYS A 197 -32.19 9.67 -17.57
N ARG A 198 -32.03 9.31 -16.29
CA ARG A 198 -33.14 8.98 -15.38
C ARG A 198 -32.91 9.62 -14.03
N LYS A 199 -33.99 9.96 -13.31
CA LYS A 199 -33.89 10.44 -11.94
C LYS A 199 -33.20 9.42 -11.04
N THR A 200 -32.26 9.88 -10.22
CA THR A 200 -31.63 9.06 -9.19
C THR A 200 -32.61 8.86 -8.04
N GLU A 201 -33.04 7.61 -7.86
CA GLU A 201 -33.84 7.21 -6.70
C GLU A 201 -32.93 6.49 -5.71
N SER A 202 -32.82 7.03 -4.49
CA SER A 202 -31.99 6.41 -3.46
C SER A 202 -32.75 5.33 -2.69
N PHE A 203 -32.25 4.11 -2.73
CA PHE A 203 -32.57 3.08 -1.75
C PHE A 203 -31.68 3.30 -0.52
N ASN A 204 -32.26 3.53 0.66
CA ASN A 204 -31.51 3.93 1.85
C ASN A 204 -32.18 3.43 3.15
N ALA A 205 -31.62 3.78 4.32
CA ALA A 205 -32.15 3.41 5.63
C ALA A 205 -32.48 4.64 6.52
N GLY A 206 -32.57 5.83 5.93
CA GLY A 206 -32.62 7.09 6.66
C GLY A 206 -31.35 7.33 7.50
N ASN A 207 -31.41 8.07 8.60
CA ASN A 207 -30.23 8.34 9.42
C ASN A 207 -29.79 7.09 10.22
N LEU A 208 -28.50 6.77 10.14
CA LEU A 208 -27.85 5.69 10.89
C LEU A 208 -27.15 6.28 12.12
N ASN A 209 -27.48 5.82 13.31
CA ASN A 209 -26.84 6.24 14.56
C ASN A 209 -26.06 5.07 15.16
N PHE A 210 -24.81 5.31 15.50
CA PHE A 210 -23.86 4.34 16.01
C PHE A 210 -23.57 4.62 17.49
N THR A 211 -23.67 3.60 18.32
CA THR A 211 -23.25 3.61 19.73
C THR A 211 -22.30 2.44 20.01
N GLY A 212 -21.41 2.59 20.99
CA GLY A 212 -20.30 1.64 21.22
C GLY A 212 -19.04 1.93 20.38
N THR A 213 -19.13 2.87 19.45
CA THR A 213 -17.97 3.56 18.85
C THR A 213 -17.23 4.41 19.89
N THR A 214 -15.98 4.76 19.62
CA THR A 214 -15.14 5.60 20.50
C THR A 214 -15.75 6.98 20.77
N GLU A 215 -16.37 7.58 19.75
CA GLU A 215 -17.29 8.70 19.87
C GLU A 215 -18.62 8.35 19.17
N PRO A 216 -19.80 8.77 19.69
CA PRO A 216 -21.07 8.54 19.01
C PRO A 216 -21.09 9.16 17.60
N LEU A 217 -21.50 8.37 16.60
CA LEU A 217 -21.47 8.75 15.19
C LEU A 217 -22.88 8.70 14.59
N THR A 218 -23.24 9.69 13.76
CA THR A 218 -24.47 9.67 12.95
C THR A 218 -24.11 9.87 11.49
N LEU A 219 -24.60 8.98 10.61
CA LEU A 219 -24.48 9.09 9.16
C LEU A 219 -25.85 9.37 8.53
N SER A 220 -25.87 10.32 7.60
CA SER A 220 -27.01 10.61 6.72
C SER A 220 -26.65 10.24 5.28
N PRO A 221 -27.60 9.99 4.36
CA PRO A 221 -27.29 9.82 2.94
C PRO A 221 -26.64 11.09 2.35
N PRO A 222 -25.56 10.98 1.54
CA PRO A 222 -24.78 9.78 1.25
C PRO A 222 -23.91 9.38 2.45
N TYR A 223 -23.97 8.11 2.85
CA TYR A 223 -23.38 7.63 4.10
C TYR A 223 -21.86 7.50 4.03
N SER A 224 -21.16 8.58 4.34
CA SER A 224 -19.71 8.61 4.44
C SER A 224 -19.24 9.47 5.60
N PHE A 225 -18.27 8.95 6.35
CA PHE A 225 -17.50 9.67 7.35
C PHE A 225 -16.03 9.26 7.24
N SER A 226 -15.14 10.23 7.40
CA SER A 226 -13.69 10.03 7.40
C SER A 226 -13.05 10.96 8.41
N ASN A 227 -12.25 10.40 9.33
CA ASN A 227 -11.47 11.15 10.29
C ASN A 227 -9.97 10.99 9.99
N ALA A 228 -9.36 12.04 9.44
CA ALA A 228 -7.93 12.08 9.16
C ALA A 228 -7.18 12.57 10.40
N GLY A 229 -6.37 11.69 11.02
CA GLY A 229 -5.66 11.99 12.27
C GLY A 229 -6.45 11.69 13.55
N GLY A 230 -7.65 11.09 13.42
CA GLY A 230 -8.38 10.55 14.56
C GLY A 230 -7.91 9.14 14.95
N GLY A 231 -8.14 8.77 16.21
CA GLY A 231 -8.01 7.38 16.64
C GLY A 231 -9.04 6.47 15.97
N SER A 232 -8.99 5.17 16.30
CA SER A 232 -9.96 4.20 15.78
C SER A 232 -11.40 4.58 16.13
N LEU A 233 -12.35 4.23 15.25
CA LEU A 233 -13.78 4.36 15.50
C LEU A 233 -14.31 3.34 16.52
N PHE A 234 -13.55 2.31 16.83
CA PHE A 234 -13.95 1.22 17.71
C PHE A 234 -12.79 0.74 18.59
N THR A 235 -13.12 -0.01 19.65
CA THR A 235 -12.14 -0.71 20.48
C THR A 235 -12.12 -2.21 20.14
N ASP A 236 -11.09 -2.92 20.57
CA ASP A 236 -10.91 -4.35 20.26
C ASP A 236 -12.10 -5.20 20.71
N ALA A 237 -12.68 -5.96 19.78
CA ALA A 237 -13.78 -6.88 20.05
C ALA A 237 -14.96 -6.24 20.84
N SER A 238 -15.23 -4.96 20.58
CA SER A 238 -16.31 -4.21 21.24
C SER A 238 -17.65 -4.41 20.55
N THR A 239 -18.74 -4.29 21.30
CA THR A 239 -20.08 -4.31 20.72
C THR A 239 -20.45 -2.92 20.21
N ILE A 240 -20.79 -2.82 18.94
CA ILE A 240 -21.38 -1.63 18.33
C ILE A 240 -22.84 -1.90 18.00
N THR A 241 -23.70 -0.92 18.29
CA THR A 241 -25.12 -0.93 17.93
C THR A 241 -25.39 0.14 16.88
N VAL A 242 -26.05 -0.25 15.80
CA VAL A 242 -26.51 0.64 14.72
C VAL A 242 -28.02 0.73 14.75
N ARG A 243 -28.55 1.95 14.88
CA ARG A 243 -29.98 2.26 14.80
C ARG A 243 -30.28 3.10 13.56
N ALA A 244 -31.07 2.54 12.65
CA ALA A 244 -31.65 3.23 11.50
C ALA A 244 -33.05 3.75 11.83
N ASN A 245 -33.39 4.98 11.43
CA ASN A 245 -34.77 5.49 11.54
C ASN A 245 -35.68 5.03 10.38
N GLY A 246 -35.11 4.49 9.30
CA GLY A 246 -35.80 3.96 8.12
C GLY A 246 -36.11 5.03 7.06
N SER A 247 -36.02 4.66 5.78
CA SER A 247 -36.32 5.56 4.66
C SER A 247 -37.80 5.94 4.60
N THR A 248 -38.14 7.20 4.31
CA THR A 248 -39.54 7.65 4.16
C THR A 248 -40.15 7.32 2.79
N ALA A 249 -39.33 7.02 1.78
CA ALA A 249 -39.77 6.75 0.42
C ALA A 249 -39.61 5.25 0.07
N ALA A 250 -38.41 4.85 -0.37
CA ALA A 250 -38.02 3.46 -0.60
C ALA A 250 -36.73 3.13 0.15
N GLY A 251 -36.64 1.94 0.75
CA GLY A 251 -35.53 1.62 1.62
C GLY A 251 -35.79 0.55 2.66
N PHE A 252 -34.87 0.43 3.62
CA PHE A 252 -35.09 -0.32 4.85
C PHE A 252 -36.10 0.42 5.75
N ALA A 253 -36.92 -0.36 6.48
CA ALA A 253 -37.66 0.12 7.63
C ALA A 253 -36.68 0.50 8.78
N GLY A 254 -37.18 1.14 9.82
CA GLY A 254 -36.36 1.41 11.02
C GLY A 254 -35.91 0.10 11.67
N PHE A 255 -34.64 0.00 12.02
CA PHE A 255 -34.04 -1.19 12.64
C PHE A 255 -33.01 -0.82 13.70
N GLU A 256 -32.73 -1.75 14.60
CA GLU A 256 -31.63 -1.69 15.56
C GLU A 256 -30.92 -3.04 15.53
N GLN A 257 -29.60 -3.01 15.34
CA GLN A 257 -28.77 -4.21 15.22
C GLN A 257 -27.44 -4.00 15.91
N SER A 258 -26.98 -5.01 16.64
CA SER A 258 -25.67 -5.01 17.29
C SER A 258 -24.75 -6.06 16.66
N PHE A 259 -23.45 -5.77 16.64
CA PHE A 259 -22.39 -6.65 16.17
C PHE A 259 -21.13 -6.46 17.00
N THR A 260 -20.25 -7.46 17.03
CA THR A 260 -18.93 -7.35 17.63
C THR A 260 -17.94 -6.89 16.57
N THR A 261 -17.02 -6.00 16.93
CA THR A 261 -15.95 -5.54 16.03
C THR A 261 -14.80 -6.52 15.92
N THR A 262 -14.01 -6.40 14.86
CA THR A 262 -12.69 -7.03 14.75
C THR A 262 -11.78 -6.55 15.88
N LYS A 263 -10.82 -7.38 16.29
CA LYS A 263 -9.61 -6.86 16.94
C LYS A 263 -8.84 -5.98 15.96
N HIS A 264 -8.12 -4.97 16.46
CA HIS A 264 -7.08 -4.31 15.69
C HIS A 264 -6.04 -5.34 15.26
N LEU A 265 -5.61 -5.22 14.02
CA LEU A 265 -4.47 -5.96 13.52
C LEU A 265 -3.20 -5.30 14.08
N GLN A 266 -2.33 -6.12 14.67
CA GLN A 266 -1.02 -5.70 15.14
C GLN A 266 -0.01 -6.75 14.68
N SER A 267 0.86 -6.36 13.75
CA SER A 267 1.99 -7.17 13.28
C SER A 267 3.06 -7.34 14.37
N SER A 268 3.72 -8.51 14.38
CA SER A 268 4.80 -8.83 15.33
C SER A 268 5.96 -9.56 14.63
N PRO A 269 7.14 -8.94 14.46
CA PRO A 269 7.44 -7.55 14.80
C PRO A 269 6.58 -6.59 13.95
N SER A 270 6.44 -5.33 14.38
CA SER A 270 5.63 -4.37 13.64
C SER A 270 6.13 -4.22 12.19
N ASN A 271 5.24 -3.91 11.26
CA ASN A 271 5.51 -3.82 9.81
C ASN A 271 6.77 -3.06 9.39
N VAL A 272 7.22 -2.13 10.25
CA VAL A 272 8.40 -1.27 10.07
C VAL A 272 9.72 -2.04 10.26
N ALA A 273 9.67 -3.27 10.79
CA ALA A 273 10.83 -4.08 11.17
C ALA A 273 11.04 -5.34 10.31
N ILE A 274 10.31 -5.52 9.21
CA ILE A 274 10.64 -6.54 8.21
C ILE A 274 11.89 -6.06 7.45
N GLY A 275 12.99 -6.79 7.57
CA GLY A 275 14.26 -6.45 6.95
C GLY A 275 14.22 -6.51 5.41
N LEU A 276 15.01 -5.67 4.74
CA LEU A 276 15.12 -5.67 3.28
C LEU A 276 15.59 -7.03 2.74
N GLY A 277 16.43 -7.76 3.48
CA GLY A 277 16.89 -9.10 3.14
C GLY A 277 15.75 -10.13 3.10
N THR A 278 14.72 -9.95 3.92
CA THR A 278 13.50 -10.79 3.89
C THR A 278 12.62 -10.42 2.70
N ILE A 279 12.44 -9.13 2.42
CA ILE A 279 11.58 -8.67 1.31
C ILE A 279 12.16 -9.01 -0.05
N PHE A 280 13.47 -8.79 -0.26
CA PHE A 280 14.13 -8.87 -1.56
C PHE A 280 15.10 -10.05 -1.71
N GLY A 281 15.27 -10.90 -0.68
CA GLY A 281 16.08 -12.13 -0.76
C GLY A 281 15.35 -13.32 -1.40
N GLU A 282 15.95 -14.51 -1.33
CA GLU A 282 15.42 -15.73 -1.97
C GLU A 282 14.25 -16.40 -1.22
N GLY A 283 14.08 -16.08 0.07
CA GLY A 283 13.05 -16.68 0.93
C GLY A 283 11.63 -16.15 0.68
N PRO A 284 10.60 -16.83 1.22
CA PRO A 284 9.25 -16.28 1.30
C PRO A 284 9.21 -15.07 2.24
N VAL A 285 8.20 -14.20 2.07
CA VAL A 285 8.00 -13.03 2.93
C VAL A 285 7.03 -13.39 4.06
N GLU A 286 7.54 -13.44 5.28
CA GLU A 286 6.77 -13.81 6.48
C GLU A 286 6.06 -12.59 7.08
N PHE A 287 4.73 -12.66 7.16
CA PHE A 287 3.88 -11.71 7.88
C PHE A 287 3.34 -12.40 9.14
N ASN A 288 3.47 -11.79 10.31
CA ASN A 288 3.08 -12.39 11.60
C ASN A 288 2.26 -11.39 12.42
N TRP A 289 1.28 -11.86 13.19
CA TRP A 289 0.33 -11.04 13.97
C TRP A 289 -0.23 -11.80 15.20
N GLU A 290 -0.86 -11.09 16.14
CA GLU A 290 -1.59 -11.75 17.24
C GLU A 290 -2.77 -12.56 16.69
N ALA A 291 -2.75 -13.90 16.82
CA ALA A 291 -3.78 -14.77 16.30
C ALA A 291 -5.21 -14.41 16.76
N GLY A 292 -6.18 -14.53 15.86
CA GLY A 292 -7.58 -14.21 16.10
C GLY A 292 -8.55 -15.25 15.53
N SER A 293 -9.79 -14.82 15.30
CA SER A 293 -10.90 -15.64 14.80
C SER A 293 -11.66 -14.98 13.64
N ASP A 294 -11.10 -13.90 13.09
CA ASP A 294 -11.74 -13.12 12.03
C ASP A 294 -11.14 -13.53 10.66
N SER A 295 -11.49 -12.85 9.57
CA SER A 295 -10.87 -13.11 8.25
C SER A 295 -9.64 -12.22 8.08
N VAL A 296 -8.51 -12.76 7.60
CA VAL A 296 -7.32 -11.96 7.26
C VAL A 296 -7.03 -12.06 5.77
N THR A 297 -6.80 -10.91 5.14
CA THR A 297 -6.40 -10.78 3.74
C THR A 297 -5.12 -9.95 3.64
N LEU A 298 -4.09 -10.51 3.00
CA LEU A 298 -2.90 -9.78 2.57
C LEU A 298 -3.09 -9.36 1.11
N THR A 299 -3.18 -8.06 0.84
CA THR A 299 -3.10 -7.52 -0.52
C THR A 299 -1.71 -6.92 -0.72
N ALA A 300 -1.00 -7.29 -1.79
CA ALA A 300 0.32 -6.75 -2.11
C ALA A 300 0.37 -6.20 -3.54
N ILE A 301 1.07 -5.08 -3.73
CA ILE A 301 1.39 -4.49 -5.02
C ILE A 301 2.91 -4.62 -5.16
N VAL A 302 3.34 -5.33 -6.21
CA VAL A 302 4.75 -5.58 -6.51
C VAL A 302 5.12 -4.89 -7.83
N THR A 303 6.29 -4.27 -7.89
CA THR A 303 6.80 -3.60 -9.09
C THR A 303 8.18 -4.13 -9.42
N SER A 304 8.45 -4.47 -10.69
CA SER A 304 9.77 -4.89 -11.15
C SER A 304 10.70 -3.69 -11.45
N LYS A 305 12.01 -3.94 -11.61
CA LYS A 305 12.97 -2.92 -12.07
C LYS A 305 12.73 -2.46 -13.52
N LEU A 306 11.92 -3.19 -14.30
CA LEU A 306 11.50 -2.79 -15.64
C LEU A 306 10.12 -2.09 -15.64
N GLY A 307 9.50 -1.92 -14.47
CA GLY A 307 8.23 -1.19 -14.30
C GLY A 307 6.97 -2.02 -14.50
N ARG A 308 7.08 -3.36 -14.56
CA ARG A 308 5.91 -4.26 -14.53
C ARG A 308 5.27 -4.23 -13.15
N VAL A 309 3.95 -4.17 -13.07
CA VAL A 309 3.19 -4.11 -11.81
C VAL A 309 2.27 -5.32 -11.67
N GLY A 310 2.36 -6.03 -10.55
CA GLY A 310 1.49 -7.13 -10.17
C GLY A 310 0.68 -6.81 -8.90
N VAL A 311 -0.56 -7.30 -8.82
CA VAL A 311 -1.44 -7.11 -7.65
C VAL A 311 -1.95 -8.46 -7.13
N LEU A 312 -1.47 -8.83 -5.95
CA LEU A 312 -1.73 -10.09 -5.27
C LEU A 312 -2.76 -9.89 -4.15
N SER A 313 -3.67 -10.85 -3.95
CA SER A 313 -4.56 -10.87 -2.77
C SER A 313 -4.66 -12.28 -2.19
N CYS A 314 -4.07 -12.50 -1.02
CA CYS A 314 -3.98 -13.78 -0.34
C CYS A 314 -4.91 -13.81 0.87
N SER A 315 -5.77 -14.83 0.98
CA SER A 315 -6.50 -15.08 2.23
C SER A 315 -5.63 -15.90 3.18
N ALA A 316 -5.64 -15.53 4.45
CA ALA A 316 -4.89 -16.19 5.52
C ALA A 316 -5.82 -16.61 6.66
N ASN A 317 -5.46 -17.70 7.35
CA ASN A 317 -6.16 -18.16 8.53
C ASN A 317 -5.74 -17.30 9.73
N ASP A 318 -6.64 -16.48 10.28
CA ASP A 318 -6.32 -15.60 11.40
C ASP A 318 -5.83 -16.37 12.66
N ALA A 319 -6.30 -17.61 12.83
CA ALA A 319 -5.92 -18.46 13.96
C ALA A 319 -4.47 -18.99 13.87
N SER A 320 -3.78 -18.88 12.72
CA SER A 320 -2.35 -19.22 12.63
C SER A 320 -1.43 -18.12 13.14
N GLY A 321 -1.92 -16.87 13.25
CA GLY A 321 -1.09 -15.72 13.64
C GLY A 321 -0.02 -15.34 12.62
N GLY A 322 -0.15 -15.79 11.36
CA GLY A 322 0.83 -15.47 10.32
C GLY A 322 0.54 -16.05 8.95
N PHE A 323 1.23 -15.52 7.94
CA PHE A 323 1.17 -15.93 6.53
C PHE A 323 2.54 -15.78 5.86
N SER A 324 2.97 -16.85 5.20
CA SER A 324 4.20 -16.91 4.40
C SER A 324 3.83 -16.65 2.93
N LEU A 325 4.17 -15.46 2.40
CA LEU A 325 3.96 -15.12 1.00
C LEU A 325 5.04 -15.79 0.14
N PRO A 326 4.70 -16.76 -0.75
CA PRO A 326 5.71 -17.50 -1.49
C PRO A 326 6.43 -16.61 -2.51
N ARG A 327 7.76 -16.74 -2.59
CA ARG A 327 8.60 -16.02 -3.57
C ARG A 327 8.10 -16.23 -5.01
N SER A 328 7.77 -17.46 -5.38
CA SER A 328 7.17 -17.81 -6.68
C SER A 328 5.86 -17.09 -7.01
N THR A 329 5.10 -16.63 -6.00
CA THR A 329 3.88 -15.84 -6.20
C THR A 329 4.20 -14.37 -6.49
N ILE A 330 5.29 -13.85 -5.91
CA ILE A 330 5.84 -12.52 -6.23
C ILE A 330 6.40 -12.56 -7.65
N ASP A 331 7.28 -13.52 -7.94
CA ASP A 331 7.97 -13.65 -9.23
C ASP A 331 6.96 -13.81 -10.39
N ALA A 332 5.96 -14.70 -10.23
CA ALA A 332 4.90 -14.87 -11.21
C ALA A 332 3.99 -13.64 -11.40
N ALA A 333 3.93 -12.72 -10.43
CA ALA A 333 3.20 -11.46 -10.57
C ALA A 333 4.01 -10.38 -11.30
N ILE A 334 5.31 -10.60 -11.50
CA ILE A 334 6.22 -9.73 -12.26
C ILE A 334 6.95 -10.48 -13.39
N ASP A 335 6.41 -11.61 -13.86
CA ASP A 335 6.95 -12.43 -14.97
C ASP A 335 8.45 -12.78 -14.81
N ASP A 336 8.84 -13.20 -13.60
CA ASP A 336 10.22 -13.54 -13.20
C ASP A 336 11.24 -12.39 -13.32
N GLU A 337 10.79 -11.14 -13.44
CA GLU A 337 11.64 -9.94 -13.42
C GLU A 337 12.13 -9.60 -12.00
N GLU A 338 13.23 -8.84 -11.87
CA GLU A 338 13.76 -8.48 -10.56
C GLU A 338 12.86 -7.45 -9.83
N LEU A 339 12.53 -7.71 -8.57
CA LEU A 339 11.66 -6.88 -7.73
C LEU A 339 12.31 -5.53 -7.35
N ALA A 340 11.65 -4.41 -7.68
CA ALA A 340 12.05 -3.05 -7.32
C ALA A 340 11.29 -2.47 -6.12
N SER A 341 10.02 -2.85 -5.92
CA SER A 341 9.25 -2.42 -4.75
C SER A 341 8.15 -3.40 -4.38
N LEU A 342 7.85 -3.46 -3.09
CA LEU A 342 6.69 -4.18 -2.54
C LEU A 342 5.94 -3.28 -1.57
N SER A 343 4.70 -2.94 -1.93
CA SER A 343 3.72 -2.30 -1.04
C SER A 343 2.73 -3.36 -0.58
N PHE A 344 2.27 -3.32 0.67
CA PHE A 344 1.26 -4.27 1.15
C PHE A 344 0.23 -3.63 2.08
N HIS A 345 -0.93 -4.28 2.13
CA HIS A 345 -2.05 -4.03 3.03
C HIS A 345 -2.42 -5.37 3.66
N LEU A 346 -2.14 -5.54 4.95
CA LEU A 346 -2.65 -6.67 5.72
C LEU A 346 -3.93 -6.19 6.40
N THR A 347 -5.06 -6.84 6.15
CA THR A 347 -6.38 -6.41 6.63
C THR A 347 -7.04 -7.56 7.38
N ARG A 348 -7.30 -7.38 8.68
CA ARG A 348 -8.25 -8.21 9.43
C ARG A 348 -9.65 -7.65 9.24
N THR A 349 -10.62 -8.51 8.96
CA THR A 349 -12.02 -8.16 8.71
C THR A 349 -12.95 -9.11 9.45
N ARG A 350 -13.86 -8.56 10.23
CA ARG A 350 -14.99 -9.26 10.83
C ARG A 350 -16.28 -8.77 10.20
N THR A 351 -17.04 -9.70 9.62
CA THR A 351 -18.37 -9.43 9.02
C THR A 351 -19.41 -10.25 9.73
N GLU A 352 -20.44 -9.60 10.27
CA GLU A 352 -21.62 -10.25 10.83
C GLU A 352 -22.84 -9.95 9.95
N THR A 353 -23.63 -10.98 9.64
CA THR A 353 -24.85 -10.85 8.84
C THR A 353 -26.08 -10.83 9.74
N ARG A 354 -27.04 -9.95 9.44
CA ARG A 354 -28.36 -9.90 10.07
C ARG A 354 -29.44 -9.99 8.99
N SER A 355 -30.22 -11.06 9.02
CA SER A 355 -31.27 -11.36 8.04
C SER A 355 -32.66 -11.04 8.58
N GLY A 356 -33.69 -11.06 7.72
CA GLY A 356 -35.08 -10.89 8.14
C GLY A 356 -35.49 -9.44 8.44
N LEU A 357 -34.69 -8.46 8.00
CA LEU A 357 -35.05 -7.04 8.12
C LEU A 357 -36.18 -6.71 7.13
N VAL A 358 -37.01 -5.74 7.48
CA VAL A 358 -38.13 -5.30 6.63
C VAL A 358 -37.68 -4.16 5.71
N THR A 359 -38.01 -4.23 4.43
CA THR A 359 -37.92 -3.10 3.50
C THR A 359 -39.30 -2.53 3.19
N ARG A 360 -39.34 -1.35 2.57
CA ARG A 360 -40.58 -0.68 2.16
C ARG A 360 -40.38 0.22 0.96
N GLY A 361 -41.50 0.60 0.35
CA GLY A 361 -41.56 1.47 -0.82
C GLY A 361 -41.29 0.74 -2.12
N THR A 362 -41.21 1.50 -3.20
CA THR A 362 -41.00 1.03 -4.56
C THR A 362 -40.03 1.95 -5.28
N LEU A 363 -39.18 1.40 -6.14
CA LEU A 363 -38.33 2.17 -7.05
C LEU A 363 -38.86 1.97 -8.47
N ASN A 364 -38.78 3.02 -9.30
CA ASN A 364 -39.22 2.97 -10.69
C ASN A 364 -38.31 2.09 -11.57
N ASN A 365 -37.06 1.86 -11.14
CA ASN A 365 -36.02 1.22 -11.95
C ASN A 365 -35.40 -0.05 -11.30
N ALA A 366 -35.92 -0.51 -10.17
CA ALA A 366 -35.42 -1.69 -9.47
C ALA A 366 -36.50 -2.37 -8.62
N THR A 367 -36.46 -3.69 -8.53
CA THR A 367 -37.27 -4.45 -7.56
C THR A 367 -36.74 -4.16 -6.16
N VAL A 368 -37.59 -3.66 -5.27
CA VAL A 368 -37.29 -3.60 -3.83
C VAL A 368 -37.69 -4.93 -3.22
N GLN A 369 -36.70 -5.75 -2.86
CA GLN A 369 -36.97 -7.06 -2.27
C GLN A 369 -37.49 -6.89 -0.83
N PRO A 370 -38.59 -7.55 -0.43
CA PRO A 370 -39.32 -7.28 0.81
C PRO A 370 -38.55 -7.68 2.07
N VAL A 371 -37.60 -8.61 1.93
CA VAL A 371 -36.69 -9.06 2.99
C VAL A 371 -35.32 -8.44 2.75
N GLY A 372 -34.80 -7.79 3.78
CA GLY A 372 -33.46 -7.22 3.82
C GLY A 372 -32.48 -8.10 4.60
N ARG A 373 -31.22 -8.11 4.15
CA ARG A 373 -30.05 -8.53 4.91
C ARG A 373 -29.14 -7.32 5.16
N LEU A 374 -28.44 -7.31 6.28
CA LEU A 374 -27.48 -6.28 6.67
C LEU A 374 -26.13 -6.95 6.95
N HIS A 375 -25.10 -6.57 6.20
CA HIS A 375 -23.72 -6.91 6.50
C HIS A 375 -23.12 -5.80 7.37
N LEU A 376 -22.69 -6.17 8.58
CA LEU A 376 -22.01 -5.30 9.53
C LEU A 376 -20.54 -5.69 9.52
N THR A 377 -19.73 -4.91 8.82
CA THR A 377 -18.31 -5.17 8.61
C THR A 377 -17.48 -4.21 9.43
N SER A 378 -16.51 -4.74 10.17
CA SER A 378 -15.43 -3.96 10.77
C SER A 378 -14.09 -4.48 10.27
N SER A 379 -13.18 -3.58 9.93
CA SER A 379 -11.86 -3.94 9.42
C SER A 379 -10.75 -3.13 10.09
N SER A 380 -9.62 -3.79 10.30
CA SER A 380 -8.38 -3.17 10.76
C SER A 380 -7.29 -3.47 9.74
N THR A 381 -6.73 -2.41 9.14
CA THR A 381 -5.72 -2.52 8.08
C THR A 381 -4.39 -1.93 8.53
N GLU A 382 -3.35 -2.74 8.46
CA GLU A 382 -1.96 -2.31 8.52
C GLU A 382 -1.36 -2.25 7.11
N SER A 383 -0.43 -1.32 6.85
CA SER A 383 0.24 -1.23 5.55
C SER A 383 1.69 -0.78 5.63
N GLY A 384 2.53 -1.40 4.80
CA GLY A 384 3.95 -1.05 4.63
C GLY A 384 4.33 -0.89 3.15
N THR A 385 5.52 -0.35 2.91
CA THR A 385 6.10 -0.24 1.56
C THR A 385 7.62 -0.30 1.66
N PHE A 386 8.22 -1.14 0.84
CA PHE A 386 9.66 -1.33 0.74
C PHE A 386 10.11 -1.03 -0.69
N LEU A 387 11.29 -0.43 -0.79
CA LEU A 387 11.98 -0.14 -2.05
C LEU A 387 13.27 -0.98 -2.08
N SER A 388 13.64 -1.47 -3.25
CA SER A 388 14.93 -2.14 -3.45
C SER A 388 16.07 -1.15 -3.30
N CYS A 389 17.30 -1.67 -3.28
CA CYS A 389 18.50 -0.86 -3.46
C CYS A 389 18.43 -0.05 -4.77
N ILE A 390 19.07 1.13 -4.77
CA ILE A 390 19.14 1.98 -5.95
C ILE A 390 20.07 1.37 -7.01
N LEU A 391 19.99 1.86 -8.25
CA LEU A 391 20.86 1.39 -9.33
C LEU A 391 22.34 1.63 -8.96
N GLY A 392 23.13 0.55 -8.98
CA GLY A 392 24.54 0.55 -8.57
C GLY A 392 24.79 0.06 -7.14
N GLU A 393 23.75 -0.25 -6.37
CA GLU A 393 23.86 -0.90 -5.06
C GLU A 393 23.24 -2.31 -5.07
N ASP A 394 23.88 -3.21 -4.34
CA ASP A 394 23.42 -4.58 -4.11
C ASP A 394 22.89 -4.75 -2.68
N LEU A 395 22.01 -5.75 -2.49
CA LEU A 395 21.41 -6.05 -1.20
C LEU A 395 22.33 -6.90 -0.34
N CYS A 396 22.93 -6.27 0.67
CA CYS A 396 23.84 -6.90 1.61
C CYS A 396 23.15 -7.13 2.96
N GLY A 397 22.38 -8.21 3.04
CA GLY A 397 21.50 -8.49 4.18
C GLY A 397 20.34 -7.49 4.21
N ASP A 398 20.24 -6.70 5.26
CA ASP A 398 19.21 -5.65 5.41
C ASP A 398 19.68 -4.25 5.01
N THR A 399 20.86 -4.14 4.38
CA THR A 399 21.45 -2.87 3.95
C THR A 399 21.84 -2.92 2.48
N CYS A 400 21.62 -1.83 1.76
CA CYS A 400 22.12 -1.64 0.41
C CYS A 400 23.57 -1.15 0.45
N ALA A 401 24.41 -1.65 -0.46
CA ALA A 401 25.80 -1.23 -0.58
C ALA A 401 26.29 -1.27 -2.04
N ASP A 402 26.98 -0.21 -2.45
CA ASP A 402 27.74 -0.17 -3.70
C ASP A 402 28.96 -1.09 -3.60
N LEU A 403 28.92 -2.26 -4.24
CA LEU A 403 30.03 -3.22 -4.25
C LEU A 403 31.27 -2.72 -5.00
N THR A 404 31.22 -1.56 -5.66
CA THR A 404 32.36 -0.97 -6.39
C THR A 404 33.16 0.02 -5.55
N THR A 405 32.53 0.71 -4.60
CA THR A 405 33.17 1.73 -3.74
C THR A 405 33.02 1.51 -2.22
N SER A 406 32.09 0.65 -1.78
CA SER A 406 31.86 0.43 -0.36
C SER A 406 32.98 -0.38 0.29
N ARG A 407 33.71 0.26 1.20
CA ARG A 407 34.84 -0.34 1.90
C ARG A 407 34.45 -1.56 2.76
N SER A 408 33.22 -1.64 3.26
CA SER A 408 32.74 -2.77 4.06
C SER A 408 32.14 -3.93 3.25
N HIS A 409 31.89 -3.72 1.95
CA HIS A 409 31.22 -4.67 1.05
C HIS A 409 31.93 -4.70 -0.32
N CYS A 410 33.26 -4.70 -0.34
CA CYS A 410 34.02 -4.44 -1.55
C CYS A 410 34.04 -5.66 -2.50
N GLY A 411 33.28 -5.59 -3.59
CA GLY A 411 33.08 -6.66 -4.57
C GLY A 411 32.16 -7.79 -4.11
N GLU A 412 31.88 -7.91 -2.81
CA GLU A 412 30.87 -8.80 -2.25
C GLU A 412 30.40 -8.30 -0.88
N CYS A 413 29.18 -8.67 -0.50
CA CYS A 413 28.47 -8.16 0.67
C CYS A 413 29.10 -8.44 2.05
N SER A 414 30.25 -9.12 2.14
CA SER A 414 30.96 -9.34 3.41
C SER A 414 32.48 -9.13 3.32
N ASN A 415 32.98 -8.56 2.21
CA ASN A 415 34.41 -8.27 2.05
C ASN A 415 34.75 -6.86 2.55
N ASN A 416 35.16 -6.77 3.81
CA ASN A 416 35.58 -5.53 4.44
C ASN A 416 37.09 -5.28 4.25
N CYS A 417 37.46 -4.24 3.52
CA CYS A 417 38.86 -3.90 3.29
C CYS A 417 39.60 -3.55 4.59
N VAL A 418 40.88 -3.90 4.68
CA VAL A 418 41.69 -3.72 5.89
C VAL A 418 41.74 -2.24 6.30
N ARG A 419 41.94 -1.97 7.60
CA ARG A 419 41.93 -0.61 8.14
C ARG A 419 43.04 0.25 7.51
N GLY A 420 42.63 1.16 6.64
CA GLY A 420 43.51 2.07 5.89
C GLY A 420 43.43 1.91 4.38
N ASP A 421 42.79 0.84 3.89
CA ASP A 421 42.53 0.59 2.47
C ASP A 421 41.21 1.22 2.03
N ASN A 422 41.03 1.38 0.71
CA ASN A 422 39.78 1.80 0.08
C ASN A 422 39.22 0.68 -0.80
N CYS A 423 38.00 0.84 -1.29
CA CYS A 423 37.42 -0.01 -2.33
C CYS A 423 37.33 0.76 -3.65
N GLY A 424 37.68 0.12 -4.76
CA GLY A 424 37.57 0.68 -6.10
C GLY A 424 37.63 -0.41 -7.16
N GLU A 425 36.75 -0.33 -8.15
CA GLU A 425 36.52 -1.39 -9.14
C GLU A 425 36.28 -2.77 -8.48
N SER A 426 35.50 -2.76 -7.39
CA SER A 426 35.15 -3.95 -6.61
C SER A 426 36.34 -4.70 -6.02
N LYS A 427 37.45 -4.01 -5.78
CA LYS A 427 38.65 -4.56 -5.13
C LYS A 427 39.18 -3.62 -4.07
N CYS A 428 39.66 -4.21 -2.97
CA CYS A 428 40.38 -3.47 -1.94
C CYS A 428 41.75 -3.04 -2.47
N PHE A 429 42.12 -1.78 -2.28
CA PHE A 429 43.43 -1.23 -2.63
C PHE A 429 43.97 -0.35 -1.50
N GLY A 430 45.29 -0.38 -1.31
CA GLY A 430 45.96 0.31 -0.21
C GLY A 430 46.99 -0.56 0.52
N PRO A 431 47.59 -0.05 1.61
CA PRO A 431 48.72 -0.71 2.28
C PRO A 431 48.42 -2.13 2.80
N GLY A 432 47.20 -2.38 3.29
CA GLY A 432 46.77 -3.68 3.80
C GLY A 432 46.60 -4.69 2.66
N ALA A 433 45.76 -4.36 1.69
CA ALA A 433 45.49 -5.14 0.49
C ALA A 433 46.76 -5.47 -0.29
N CYS A 434 47.65 -4.49 -0.47
CA CYS A 434 48.96 -4.69 -1.09
C CYS A 434 49.83 -5.67 -0.31
N THR A 435 49.85 -5.58 1.03
CA THR A 435 50.62 -6.50 1.89
C THR A 435 50.06 -7.92 1.80
N SER A 436 48.74 -8.09 1.94
CA SER A 436 48.08 -9.40 1.84
C SER A 436 48.29 -10.06 0.47
N CYS A 437 48.13 -9.30 -0.62
CA CYS A 437 48.37 -9.82 -1.97
C CYS A 437 49.84 -10.18 -2.18
N ARG A 438 50.77 -9.33 -1.71
CA ARG A 438 52.22 -9.58 -1.78
C ARG A 438 52.61 -10.87 -1.05
N ASP A 439 52.08 -11.11 0.14
CA ASP A 439 52.37 -12.33 0.90
C ASP A 439 51.86 -13.58 0.15
N ASP A 440 50.69 -13.49 -0.50
CA ASP A 440 50.16 -14.58 -1.32
C ASP A 440 51.00 -14.86 -2.59
N VAL A 441 51.33 -13.83 -3.38
CA VAL A 441 52.09 -14.02 -4.64
C VAL A 441 53.58 -14.30 -4.42
N THR A 442 54.11 -14.11 -3.20
CA THR A 442 55.52 -14.33 -2.87
C THR A 442 55.79 -15.46 -1.86
N GLY A 443 54.80 -15.86 -1.06
CA GLY A 443 54.95 -16.81 0.06
C GLY A 443 54.47 -18.23 -0.22
N ARG A 444 53.51 -18.43 -1.13
CA ARG A 444 53.01 -19.77 -1.48
C ARG A 444 54.00 -20.50 -2.41
N SER A 445 54.07 -21.82 -2.30
CA SER A 445 54.92 -22.64 -3.19
C SER A 445 54.31 -22.67 -4.59
N GLY A 446 55.05 -22.17 -5.59
CA GLY A 446 54.59 -22.09 -6.98
C GLY A 446 53.84 -20.80 -7.33
N ALA A 447 53.86 -19.77 -6.47
CA ALA A 447 53.30 -18.46 -6.80
C ALA A 447 54.21 -17.64 -7.75
N ASP A 448 53.62 -16.69 -8.48
CA ASP A 448 54.27 -16.01 -9.61
C ASP A 448 55.54 -15.23 -9.25
N CYS A 449 55.64 -14.75 -8.01
CA CYS A 449 56.77 -13.98 -7.52
C CYS A 449 57.68 -14.75 -6.55
N THR A 450 57.43 -16.05 -6.31
CA THR A 450 58.23 -16.89 -5.40
C THR A 450 59.71 -16.89 -5.79
N SER A 451 60.06 -17.06 -7.07
CA SER A 451 61.46 -17.11 -7.51
C SER A 451 62.20 -15.79 -7.30
N ALA A 452 61.54 -14.66 -7.54
CA ALA A 452 62.11 -13.33 -7.28
C ALA A 452 62.28 -13.10 -5.77
N ASN A 453 61.26 -13.44 -4.97
CA ASN A 453 61.29 -13.31 -3.52
C ASN A 453 62.39 -14.18 -2.88
N GLN A 454 62.50 -15.45 -3.29
CA GLN A 454 63.58 -16.35 -2.86
C GLN A 454 64.97 -15.81 -3.24
N THR A 455 65.13 -15.25 -4.44
CA THR A 455 66.40 -14.64 -4.87
C THR A 455 66.80 -13.45 -3.99
N CYS A 456 65.85 -12.63 -3.52
CA CYS A 456 66.12 -11.57 -2.56
C CYS A 456 66.33 -12.11 -1.13
N ASN A 457 65.53 -13.08 -0.68
CA ASN A 457 65.66 -13.68 0.67
C ASN A 457 66.99 -14.39 0.89
N ASN A 458 67.58 -14.96 -0.17
CA ASN A 458 68.89 -15.60 -0.15
C ASN A 458 70.07 -14.59 -0.25
N ASP A 459 69.79 -13.29 -0.33
CA ASP A 459 70.79 -12.23 -0.41
C ASP A 459 70.74 -11.33 0.85
N PRO A 460 71.74 -11.43 1.76
CA PRO A 460 71.80 -10.61 2.96
C PRO A 460 71.75 -9.10 2.70
N ALA A 461 72.25 -8.62 1.57
CA ALA A 461 72.18 -7.20 1.21
C ALA A 461 70.78 -6.81 0.75
N CYS A 462 70.07 -7.68 0.01
CA CYS A 462 68.67 -7.46 -0.37
C CYS A 462 67.73 -7.50 0.84
N THR A 463 67.91 -8.44 1.77
CA THR A 463 67.13 -8.47 3.02
C THR A 463 67.41 -7.25 3.90
N THR A 464 68.67 -6.81 4.00
CA THR A 464 69.04 -5.58 4.73
C THR A 464 68.40 -4.35 4.10
N TYR A 465 68.41 -4.25 2.77
CA TYR A 465 67.77 -3.16 2.03
C TYR A 465 66.26 -3.12 2.24
N ARG A 466 65.57 -4.27 2.17
CA ARG A 466 64.14 -4.39 2.44
C ARG A 466 63.79 -3.93 3.87
N THR A 467 64.55 -4.37 4.87
CA THR A 467 64.36 -3.93 6.27
C THR A 467 64.60 -2.43 6.45
N CYS A 468 65.61 -1.87 5.76
CA CYS A 468 65.88 -0.44 5.77
C CYS A 468 64.71 0.37 5.17
N LEU A 469 64.20 -0.04 4.00
CA LEU A 469 63.04 0.60 3.36
C LEU A 469 61.76 0.52 4.20
N ALA A 470 61.52 -0.60 4.89
CA ALA A 470 60.37 -0.77 5.78
C ALA A 470 60.38 0.21 6.98
N ALA A 471 61.57 0.66 7.40
CA ALA A 471 61.73 1.68 8.44
C ALA A 471 61.62 3.14 7.93
N CYS A 472 61.52 3.36 6.61
CA CYS A 472 61.62 4.69 6.01
C CYS A 472 60.27 5.37 5.73
N THR A 473 60.00 6.46 6.46
CA THR A 473 58.86 7.35 6.25
C THR A 473 59.12 8.52 5.29
N THR A 474 60.36 8.72 4.81
CA THR A 474 60.73 9.85 3.94
C THR A 474 61.57 9.42 2.73
N ASN A 475 61.50 10.21 1.65
CA ASN A 475 62.30 9.99 0.44
C ASN A 475 63.81 10.08 0.71
N ILE A 476 64.25 10.94 1.64
CA ILE A 476 65.65 11.04 2.05
C ILE A 476 66.12 9.72 2.68
N CYS A 477 65.32 9.13 3.57
CA CYS A 477 65.62 7.83 4.17
C CYS A 477 65.74 6.73 3.11
N ARG A 478 64.80 6.68 2.15
CA ARG A 478 64.84 5.71 1.03
C ARG A 478 66.11 5.82 0.19
N SER A 479 66.56 7.05 -0.11
CA SER A 479 67.83 7.30 -0.81
C SER A 479 69.06 6.84 -0.01
N VAL A 480 69.07 7.04 1.32
CA VAL A 480 70.14 6.53 2.19
C VAL A 480 70.20 5.01 2.16
N CYS A 481 69.07 4.32 2.29
CA CYS A 481 69.01 2.86 2.17
C CYS A 481 69.57 2.35 0.83
N GLY A 482 69.25 3.03 -0.28
CA GLY A 482 69.78 2.68 -1.61
C GLY A 482 71.30 2.79 -1.67
N ASN A 483 71.87 3.88 -1.15
CA ASN A 483 73.31 4.10 -1.12
C ASN A 483 74.07 3.03 -0.29
N THR A 484 73.44 2.45 0.73
CA THR A 484 74.04 1.39 1.57
C THR A 484 73.90 -0.02 0.98
N ALA A 485 72.83 -0.29 0.22
CA ALA A 485 72.51 -1.64 -0.27
C ALA A 485 73.41 -2.13 -1.42
N GLY A 486 73.90 -1.21 -2.26
CA GLY A 486 74.62 -1.55 -3.49
C GLY A 486 73.71 -2.05 -4.63
N PRO A 487 74.21 -2.04 -5.88
CA PRO A 487 73.37 -2.19 -7.07
C PRO A 487 72.69 -3.57 -7.18
N THR A 488 73.36 -4.66 -6.80
CA THR A 488 72.82 -6.02 -6.88
C THR A 488 71.62 -6.22 -5.95
N ALA A 489 71.67 -5.65 -4.73
CA ALA A 489 70.57 -5.72 -3.77
C ALA A 489 69.36 -4.91 -4.24
N ILE A 490 69.60 -3.71 -4.78
CA ILE A 490 68.55 -2.87 -5.39
C ILE A 490 67.88 -3.61 -6.55
N GLN A 491 68.65 -4.20 -7.46
CA GLN A 491 68.12 -4.95 -8.61
C GLN A 491 67.28 -6.17 -8.17
N ARG A 492 67.73 -6.92 -7.17
CA ARG A 492 66.99 -8.08 -6.62
C ARG A 492 65.71 -7.66 -5.91
N TYR A 493 65.72 -6.53 -5.19
CA TYR A 493 64.52 -5.96 -4.58
C TYR A 493 63.54 -5.46 -5.65
N GLN A 494 64.01 -4.72 -6.65
CA GLN A 494 63.21 -4.27 -7.79
C GLN A 494 62.57 -5.43 -8.57
N ALA A 495 63.27 -6.55 -8.74
CA ALA A 495 62.69 -7.75 -9.35
C ALA A 495 61.50 -8.32 -8.57
N VAL A 496 61.45 -8.16 -7.24
CA VAL A 496 60.27 -8.49 -6.42
C VAL A 496 59.17 -7.45 -6.65
N GLU A 497 59.48 -6.16 -6.53
CA GLU A 497 58.50 -5.08 -6.71
C GLU A 497 57.86 -5.10 -8.10
N THR A 498 58.64 -5.19 -9.18
CA THR A 498 58.14 -5.29 -10.57
C THR A 498 57.34 -6.57 -10.81
N CYS A 499 57.55 -7.64 -10.04
CA CYS A 499 56.71 -8.82 -10.11
C CYS A 499 55.37 -8.62 -9.37
N VAL A 500 55.40 -8.06 -8.17
CA VAL A 500 54.20 -7.77 -7.36
C VAL A 500 53.31 -6.76 -8.07
N CYS A 501 53.88 -5.67 -8.58
CA CYS A 501 53.21 -4.60 -9.31
C CYS A 501 52.72 -4.98 -10.74
N LYS A 502 52.75 -6.26 -11.15
CA LYS A 502 52.09 -6.64 -12.42
C LYS A 502 50.57 -6.51 -12.27
N PRO A 503 49.84 -6.03 -13.30
CA PRO A 503 48.37 -6.00 -13.27
C PRO A 503 47.72 -7.37 -13.06
N THR A 504 48.39 -8.46 -13.47
CA THR A 504 47.95 -9.85 -13.25
C THR A 504 48.16 -10.35 -11.82
N ASN A 505 48.93 -9.60 -11.01
CA ASN A 505 49.40 -10.03 -9.70
C ASN A 505 48.74 -9.12 -8.64
N CYS A 506 49.44 -8.05 -8.20
CA CYS A 506 48.98 -7.13 -7.16
C CYS A 506 48.95 -5.66 -7.60
N GLY A 507 49.08 -5.35 -8.91
CA GLY A 507 49.11 -3.96 -9.40
C GLY A 507 47.95 -3.12 -8.87
N HIS A 508 46.72 -3.64 -8.96
CA HIS A 508 45.52 -2.97 -8.44
C HIS A 508 45.56 -2.73 -6.92
N GLN A 509 45.89 -3.76 -6.15
CA GLN A 509 45.90 -3.71 -4.69
C GLN A 509 47.01 -2.80 -4.14
N CYS A 510 48.10 -2.64 -4.90
CA CYS A 510 49.27 -1.85 -4.55
C CYS A 510 49.33 -0.46 -5.20
N GLU A 511 48.34 -0.08 -6.02
CA GLU A 511 48.36 1.14 -6.84
C GLU A 511 49.65 1.28 -7.69
N CYS A 512 50.04 0.19 -8.37
CA CYS A 512 51.10 0.17 -9.39
C CYS A 512 50.54 0.09 -10.82
#